data_AF-M5BVP4-F1
#
_entry.id   AF-M5BVP4-F1
#
_cell.length_a   1.000
_cell.length_b   1.000
_cell.length_c   1.000
_cell.angle_alpha   90.00
_cell.angle_beta   90.00
_cell.angle_gamma   90.00
#
_symmetry.space_group_name_H-M   'P 1'
#
loop_
_entity.id
_entity.type
_entity.pdbx_description
1 polymer ?
#
loop_
_entity_poly.entity_id
_entity_poly.type
_entity_poly.pdbx_seq_one_letter_code
_entity_poly.pdbx_strand_id
1 'polypeptide(L)'
;MTPYFPFGEMNLVAIEPINVKTYEGFQTLNLAYAELVSLRISRTPPIDTTIRRRNKKGNKSGADGKQVDEVASYVVRALRGEVGSTPGLPSALSLIAYTSLLPTLWALRSEKGVISATMQHATSGSGAGNKGVKRAAVEFMGRIMLINSDPRCTEIPNLDNAEVREWVLGLPRTAWEFGEKDLRGTEIVLLILLRMNQRKLYDDLTLNALRQRLIPFFIFDHAKRGAVTGPWTNFLITSRDSRWT
;
A
#
# COMPACT_ATOMS: atom_id res chain seq x y z
N MET A 1 -6.24 27.11 -9.87
CA MET A 1 -7.32 26.81 -8.90
C MET A 1 -6.89 25.57 -8.14
N THR A 2 -6.36 25.78 -6.95
CA THR A 2 -5.71 24.81 -6.05
C THR A 2 -6.77 24.05 -5.23
N PRO A 3 -6.49 22.80 -4.83
CA PRO A 3 -7.52 21.81 -4.52
C PRO A 3 -8.10 21.99 -3.12
N TYR A 4 -9.43 21.90 -3.04
CA TYR A 4 -10.22 21.97 -1.82
C TYR A 4 -10.64 20.54 -1.49
N PHE A 5 -9.83 19.78 -0.75
CA PHE A 5 -10.36 18.64 0.00
C PHE A 5 -11.01 19.22 1.27
N PRO A 6 -12.18 18.74 1.74
CA PRO A 6 -13.27 19.62 2.16
C PRO A 6 -12.95 20.57 3.33
N PHE A 7 -11.93 20.27 4.13
CA PHE A 7 -11.53 21.08 5.29
C PHE A 7 -10.18 21.80 5.11
N GLY A 8 -9.63 21.79 3.90
CA GLY A 8 -8.42 22.51 3.51
C GLY A 8 -7.14 21.66 3.59
N GLU A 9 -6.24 21.91 2.64
CA GLU A 9 -4.83 21.47 2.64
C GLU A 9 -3.90 22.70 2.55
N MET A 10 -4.37 23.86 3.01
CA MET A 10 -3.65 25.11 2.77
C MET A 10 -2.20 25.01 3.24
N ASN A 11 -1.31 25.52 2.38
CA ASN A 11 -0.09 26.20 2.80
C ASN A 11 -0.50 27.33 3.75
N LEU A 12 -0.78 27.01 5.01
CA LEU A 12 -1.18 27.93 6.06
C LEU A 12 -0.06 28.90 6.47
N VAL A 13 1.02 28.94 5.70
CA VAL A 13 2.12 29.92 5.82
C VAL A 13 1.61 31.37 5.63
N ALA A 14 0.43 31.58 5.01
CA ALA A 14 -0.12 32.91 4.77
C ALA A 14 -1.13 33.41 5.82
N ILE A 15 -1.56 32.59 6.79
CA ILE A 15 -2.55 32.97 7.80
C ILE A 15 -2.09 32.50 9.17
N GLU A 16 -1.17 33.26 9.79
CA GLU A 16 -0.71 33.10 11.18
C GLU A 16 -0.19 31.69 11.56
N PRO A 17 0.53 31.50 12.68
CA PRO A 17 0.93 30.17 13.12
C PRO A 17 -0.31 29.41 13.62
N ILE A 18 -1.05 28.79 12.70
CA ILE A 18 -2.13 27.88 13.06
C ILE A 18 -1.56 26.77 13.93
N ASN A 19 -2.18 26.60 15.10
CA ASN A 19 -1.77 25.65 16.12
C ASN A 19 -1.67 24.23 15.53
N VAL A 20 -0.66 23.45 15.93
CA VAL A 20 -0.50 22.04 15.54
C VAL A 20 -1.77 21.23 15.79
N LYS A 21 -2.51 21.54 16.87
CA LYS A 21 -3.79 20.88 17.20
C LYS A 21 -4.88 21.11 16.16
N THR A 22 -4.96 22.31 15.60
CA THR A 22 -5.92 22.62 14.54
C THR A 22 -5.58 21.90 13.25
N TYR A 23 -4.28 21.76 12.93
CA TYR A 23 -3.81 21.00 11.78
C TYR A 23 -4.16 19.50 11.89
N GLU A 24 -3.90 18.88 13.05
CA GLU A 24 -4.29 17.50 13.33
C GLU A 24 -5.82 17.29 13.29
N GLY A 25 -6.58 18.29 13.77
CA GLY A 25 -8.05 18.30 13.68
C GLY A 25 -8.55 18.26 12.24
N PHE A 26 -7.98 19.08 11.35
CA PHE A 26 -8.33 19.07 9.92
C PHE A 26 -7.95 17.75 9.24
N GLN A 27 -6.79 17.19 9.56
CA GLN A 27 -6.40 15.89 9.04
C GLN A 27 -7.39 14.79 9.48
N THR A 28 -7.82 14.81 10.74
CA THR A 28 -8.81 13.86 11.27
C THR A 28 -10.16 13.99 10.54
N LEU A 29 -10.62 15.21 10.29
CA LEU A 29 -11.86 15.46 9.54
C LEU A 29 -11.75 15.00 8.08
N ASN A 30 -10.61 15.24 7.43
CA ASN A 30 -10.35 14.78 6.07
C ASN A 30 -10.36 13.24 5.99
N LEU A 31 -9.79 12.55 6.97
CA LEU A 31 -9.85 11.08 7.06
C LEU A 31 -11.27 10.57 7.27
N ALA A 32 -12.04 11.18 8.20
CA ALA A 32 -13.43 10.80 8.45
C ALA A 32 -14.32 11.02 7.21
N TYR A 33 -14.08 12.10 6.47
CA TYR A 33 -14.78 12.35 5.21
C TYR A 33 -14.46 11.29 4.16
N ALA A 34 -13.19 10.91 4.01
CA ALA A 34 -12.79 9.84 3.11
C ALA A 34 -13.47 8.51 3.47
N GLU A 35 -13.59 8.21 4.77
CA GLU A 35 -14.32 7.04 5.27
C GLU A 35 -15.82 7.09 4.90
N LEU A 36 -16.50 8.23 5.07
CA LEU A 36 -17.89 8.41 4.67
C LEU A 36 -18.09 8.17 3.17
N VAL A 37 -17.17 8.66 2.34
CA VAL A 37 -17.19 8.42 0.89
C VAL A 37 -16.98 6.92 0.59
N SER A 38 -16.08 6.24 1.32
CA SER A 38 -15.86 4.80 1.17
C SER A 38 -17.11 3.96 1.48
N LEU A 39 -17.82 4.31 2.55
CA LEU A 39 -19.08 3.65 2.94
C LEU A 39 -20.16 3.90 1.91
N ARG A 40 -20.20 5.10 1.34
CA ARG A 40 -21.14 5.44 0.27
C ARG A 40 -20.90 4.61 -0.97
N ILE A 41 -19.65 4.50 -1.44
CA ILE A 41 -19.27 3.64 -2.57
C ILE A 41 -19.65 2.19 -2.30
N SER A 42 -19.42 1.71 -1.07
CA SER A 42 -19.72 0.32 -0.68
C SER A 42 -21.23 0.02 -0.61
N ARG A 43 -22.07 1.05 -0.41
CA ARG A 43 -23.53 0.93 -0.37
C ARG A 43 -24.18 1.09 -1.73
N THR A 44 -23.50 1.66 -2.73
CA THR A 44 -24.04 1.76 -4.08
C THR A 44 -24.00 0.39 -4.74
N PRO A 45 -25.15 -0.16 -5.19
CA PRO A 45 -25.17 -1.46 -5.84
C PRO A 45 -24.33 -1.42 -7.13
N PRO A 46 -23.59 -2.51 -7.44
CA PRO A 46 -22.84 -2.58 -8.68
C PRO A 46 -23.82 -2.50 -9.86
N ILE A 47 -23.76 -1.41 -10.62
CA ILE A 47 -24.51 -1.28 -11.86
C ILE A 47 -23.86 -2.23 -12.88
N ASP A 48 -24.62 -3.23 -13.34
CA ASP A 48 -24.19 -4.25 -14.29
C ASP A 48 -23.34 -3.67 -15.44
N THR A 49 -22.08 -4.08 -15.50
CA THR A 49 -21.07 -3.50 -16.40
C THR A 49 -21.12 -4.08 -17.82
N THR A 50 -21.96 -5.08 -18.07
CA THR A 50 -22.10 -5.74 -19.39
C THR A 50 -22.75 -4.85 -20.45
N ILE A 51 -23.51 -3.81 -20.07
CA ILE A 51 -24.17 -2.91 -21.03
C ILE A 51 -23.31 -1.67 -21.36
N ARG A 52 -22.24 -1.40 -20.61
CA ARG A 52 -21.50 -0.12 -20.71
C ARG A 52 -20.43 -0.02 -21.79
N ARG A 53 -20.09 -1.09 -22.53
CA ARG A 53 -19.10 -0.99 -23.62
C ARG A 53 -19.58 -0.24 -24.86
N ARG A 54 -20.89 0.05 -25.00
CA ARG A 54 -21.41 0.76 -26.19
C ARG A 54 -21.83 2.22 -25.97
N ASN A 55 -22.10 2.67 -24.74
CA ASN A 55 -22.54 4.04 -24.47
C ASN A 55 -21.65 4.75 -23.45
N LYS A 56 -20.45 5.18 -23.88
CA LYS A 56 -19.59 6.12 -23.14
C LYS A 56 -20.11 7.56 -23.28
N LYS A 57 -21.31 7.82 -22.76
CA LYS A 57 -21.86 9.16 -22.48
C LYS A 57 -23.16 8.97 -21.68
N GLY A 58 -23.07 8.86 -20.36
CA GLY A 58 -24.25 8.64 -19.53
C GLY A 58 -23.93 8.66 -18.04
N ASN A 59 -23.97 9.87 -17.49
CA ASN A 59 -24.21 10.18 -16.07
C ASN A 59 -23.65 9.18 -15.05
N LYS A 60 -22.38 9.36 -14.65
CA LYS A 60 -22.15 9.48 -13.20
C LYS A 60 -22.82 10.81 -12.83
N SER A 61 -23.73 10.85 -11.86
CA SER A 61 -24.24 12.10 -11.29
C SER A 61 -23.05 13.05 -11.12
N GLY A 62 -23.04 14.19 -11.82
CA GLY A 62 -21.83 15.00 -12.02
C GLY A 62 -21.18 15.52 -10.73
N ALA A 63 -21.88 15.44 -9.60
CA ALA A 63 -21.37 15.74 -8.26
C ALA A 63 -20.71 14.53 -7.58
N ASP A 64 -21.26 13.32 -7.73
CA ASP A 64 -20.73 12.12 -7.04
C ASP A 64 -19.42 11.65 -7.65
N GLY A 65 -19.29 11.70 -8.98
CA GLY A 65 -18.03 11.38 -9.65
C GLY A 65 -16.90 12.30 -9.20
N LYS A 66 -17.19 13.60 -9.08
CA LYS A 66 -16.21 14.60 -8.63
C LYS A 66 -15.77 14.36 -7.20
N GLN A 67 -16.71 14.04 -6.30
CA GLN A 67 -16.38 13.75 -4.90
C GLN A 67 -15.44 12.54 -4.78
N VAL A 68 -15.71 11.47 -5.54
CA VAL A 68 -14.86 10.27 -5.56
C VAL A 68 -13.48 10.59 -6.14
N ASP A 69 -13.41 11.36 -7.22
CA ASP A 69 -12.16 11.79 -7.86
C ASP A 69 -11.32 12.68 -6.91
N GLU A 70 -11.95 13.56 -6.14
CA GLU A 70 -11.31 14.41 -5.14
C GLU A 70 -10.71 13.61 -3.98
N VAL A 71 -11.46 12.63 -3.44
CA VAL A 71 -10.94 11.72 -2.40
C VAL A 71 -9.80 10.86 -2.95
N ALA A 72 -9.92 10.34 -4.17
CA ALA A 72 -8.84 9.57 -4.80
C ALA A 72 -7.56 10.41 -4.94
N SER A 73 -7.68 11.66 -5.39
CA SER A 73 -6.56 12.60 -5.48
C SER A 73 -5.93 12.88 -4.10
N TYR A 74 -6.74 13.16 -3.09
CA TYR A 74 -6.28 13.35 -1.71
C TYR A 74 -5.53 12.11 -1.19
N VAL A 75 -6.09 10.91 -1.35
CA VAL A 75 -5.48 9.67 -0.89
C VAL A 75 -4.15 9.40 -1.58
N VAL A 76 -4.07 9.58 -2.90
CA VAL A 76 -2.80 9.42 -3.65
C VAL A 76 -1.73 10.36 -3.11
N ARG A 77 -2.08 11.62 -2.85
CA ARG A 77 -1.15 12.62 -2.29
C ARG A 77 -0.77 12.30 -0.86
N ALA A 78 -1.70 11.84 -0.04
CA ALA A 78 -1.45 11.41 1.33
C ALA A 78 -0.49 10.22 1.37
N LEU A 79 -0.66 9.23 0.50
CA LEU A 79 0.25 8.09 0.36
C LEU A 79 1.64 8.51 -0.14
N ARG A 80 1.73 9.54 -0.98
CA ARG A 80 3.01 10.11 -1.42
C ARG A 80 3.68 10.97 -0.35
N GLY A 81 2.99 11.26 0.75
CA GLY A 81 3.49 12.13 1.83
C GLY A 81 3.48 13.61 1.44
N GLU A 82 2.62 14.01 0.50
CA GLU A 82 2.47 15.39 0.03
C GLU A 82 1.43 16.19 0.84
N VAL A 83 0.70 15.52 1.73
CA VAL A 83 -0.34 16.13 2.57
C VAL A 83 0.26 16.49 3.93
N GLY A 84 0.25 17.79 4.25
CA GLY A 84 0.76 18.30 5.54
C GLY A 84 2.23 18.61 5.62
N SER A 85 2.90 18.52 4.48
CA SER A 85 4.29 18.90 4.33
C SER A 85 4.44 20.41 4.28
N THR A 86 5.39 20.94 5.05
CA THR A 86 6.11 22.14 4.62
C THR A 86 6.76 21.83 3.26
N PRO A 87 6.84 22.78 2.31
CA PRO A 87 7.44 22.51 1.01
C PRO A 87 8.85 21.91 1.19
N GLY A 88 9.03 20.64 0.79
CA GLY A 88 10.33 19.96 0.81
C GLY A 88 10.54 18.85 1.86
N LEU A 89 9.63 18.62 2.83
CA LEU A 89 9.71 17.46 3.74
C LEU A 89 8.52 16.52 3.58
N PRO A 90 8.71 15.22 3.31
CA PRO A 90 7.61 14.27 3.23
C PRO A 90 6.94 14.10 4.61
N SER A 91 5.63 14.33 4.67
CA SER A 91 4.85 14.03 5.87
C SER A 91 4.57 12.53 5.90
N ALA A 92 4.97 11.88 6.99
CA ALA A 92 4.70 10.45 7.19
C ALA A 92 3.32 10.26 7.82
N LEU A 93 2.47 9.43 7.22
CA LEU A 93 1.20 9.04 7.84
C LEU A 93 1.47 8.29 9.14
N SER A 94 0.68 8.59 10.18
CA SER A 94 0.66 7.77 11.39
C SER A 94 0.03 6.40 11.07
N LEU A 95 0.35 5.38 11.89
CA LEU A 95 -0.25 4.05 11.71
C LEU A 95 -1.78 4.11 11.80
N ILE A 96 -2.31 4.88 12.73
CA ILE A 96 -3.76 5.04 12.94
C ILE A 96 -4.40 5.65 11.69
N ALA A 97 -3.82 6.72 11.14
CA ALA A 97 -4.29 7.37 9.92
C ALA A 97 -4.23 6.44 8.71
N TYR A 98 -3.18 5.63 8.58
CA TYR A 98 -3.09 4.65 7.51
C TYR A 98 -4.17 3.56 7.66
N THR A 99 -4.38 3.05 8.88
CA THR A 99 -5.38 2.00 9.12
C THR A 99 -6.81 2.48 8.88
N SER A 100 -7.14 3.74 9.20
CA SER A 100 -8.46 4.31 8.89
C SER A 100 -8.67 4.56 7.39
N LEU A 101 -7.59 4.66 6.60
CA LEU A 101 -7.67 4.75 5.14
C LEU A 101 -7.89 3.40 4.46
N LEU A 102 -7.67 2.26 5.11
CA LEU A 102 -7.79 0.94 4.46
C LEU A 102 -9.16 0.69 3.80
N PRO A 103 -10.31 0.98 4.44
CA PRO A 103 -11.62 0.85 3.80
C PRO A 103 -11.75 1.76 2.57
N THR A 104 -11.20 2.98 2.65
CA THR A 104 -11.18 3.94 1.55
C THR A 104 -10.32 3.47 0.39
N LEU A 105 -9.12 2.94 0.65
CA LEU A 105 -8.24 2.36 -0.37
C LEU A 105 -8.92 1.19 -1.08
N TRP A 106 -9.63 0.34 -0.34
CA TRP A 106 -10.41 -0.75 -0.91
C TRP A 106 -11.59 -0.26 -1.77
N ALA A 107 -12.31 0.76 -1.30
CA ALA A 107 -13.43 1.34 -2.06
C ALA A 107 -12.96 2.02 -3.36
N LEU A 108 -11.80 2.69 -3.31
CA LEU A 108 -11.20 3.43 -4.44
C LEU A 108 -10.25 2.59 -5.29
N ARG A 109 -10.21 1.26 -5.10
CA ARG A 109 -9.30 0.35 -5.80
C ARG A 109 -9.34 0.46 -7.33
N SER A 110 -10.51 0.80 -7.88
CA SER A 110 -10.72 0.95 -9.33
C SER A 110 -10.39 2.35 -9.85
N GLU A 111 -10.16 3.31 -8.96
CA GLU A 111 -9.83 4.68 -9.33
C GLU A 111 -8.34 4.83 -9.68
N LYS A 112 -8.06 5.74 -10.60
CA LYS A 112 -6.73 5.86 -11.22
C LYS A 112 -5.67 6.25 -10.20
N GLY A 113 -4.55 5.53 -10.21
CA GLY A 113 -3.36 5.86 -9.43
C GLY A 113 -3.40 5.46 -7.95
N VAL A 114 -4.56 5.08 -7.40
CA VAL A 114 -4.69 4.68 -5.99
C VAL A 114 -3.88 3.42 -5.69
N ILE A 115 -4.05 2.37 -6.50
CA ILE A 115 -3.31 1.11 -6.33
C ILE A 115 -1.81 1.29 -6.53
N SER A 116 -1.40 1.99 -7.61
CA SER A 116 0.01 2.30 -7.90
C SER A 116 0.65 3.07 -6.74
N ALA A 117 -0.01 4.12 -6.23
CA ALA A 117 0.45 4.87 -5.06
C ALA A 117 0.54 4.00 -3.80
N THR A 118 -0.40 3.07 -3.61
CA THR A 118 -0.37 2.14 -2.47
C THR A 118 0.79 1.14 -2.58
N MET A 119 1.06 0.60 -3.77
CA MET A 119 2.21 -0.27 -4.02
C MET A 119 3.53 0.45 -3.77
N GLN A 120 3.67 1.68 -4.27
CA GLN A 120 4.82 2.53 -4.03
C GLN A 120 4.99 2.82 -2.53
N HIS A 121 3.89 3.16 -1.83
CA HIS A 121 3.92 3.41 -0.38
C HIS A 121 4.37 2.17 0.42
N ALA A 122 4.01 0.97 -0.02
CA ALA A 122 4.38 -0.28 0.62
C ALA A 122 5.88 -0.66 0.49
N THR A 123 6.58 -0.18 -0.54
CA THR A 123 7.95 -0.63 -0.85
C THR A 123 9.00 0.49 -0.86
N SER A 124 8.67 1.67 -1.39
CA SER A 124 9.63 2.73 -1.72
C SER A 124 9.22 4.15 -1.28
N GLY A 125 8.00 4.35 -0.78
CA GLY A 125 7.44 5.68 -0.44
C GLY A 125 7.66 6.16 0.99
N SER A 126 6.97 7.25 1.37
CA SER A 126 6.98 7.90 2.70
C SER A 126 6.73 6.93 3.88
N GLY A 127 6.05 5.80 3.64
CA GLY A 127 5.88 4.70 4.60
C GLY A 127 7.19 4.08 5.10
N ALA A 128 8.32 4.33 4.43
CA ALA A 128 9.64 3.85 4.83
C ALA A 128 10.09 4.32 6.23
N GLY A 129 9.57 5.46 6.71
CA GLY A 129 9.90 5.97 8.05
C GLY A 129 9.19 5.25 9.20
N ASN A 130 8.05 4.60 8.95
CA ASN A 130 7.24 3.93 9.97
C ASN A 130 7.02 2.45 9.61
N LYS A 131 7.76 1.56 10.27
CA LYS A 131 7.68 0.10 10.05
C LYS A 131 6.26 -0.45 10.19
N GLY A 132 5.46 0.10 11.11
CA GLY A 132 4.06 -0.31 11.29
C GLY A 132 3.20 0.01 10.07
N VAL A 133 3.36 1.22 9.51
CA VAL A 133 2.65 1.66 8.29
C VAL A 133 3.10 0.85 7.09
N LYS A 134 4.41 0.67 6.92
CA LYS A 134 4.97 -0.17 5.84
C LYS A 134 4.40 -1.59 5.90
N ARG A 135 4.36 -2.19 7.09
CA ARG A 135 3.78 -3.52 7.30
C ARG A 135 2.30 -3.58 6.91
N ALA A 136 1.50 -2.62 7.38
CA ALA A 136 0.09 -2.54 7.03
C ALA A 136 -0.12 -2.36 5.52
N ALA A 137 0.72 -1.57 4.86
CA ALA A 137 0.66 -1.34 3.42
C ALA A 137 1.02 -2.58 2.60
N VAL A 138 2.10 -3.27 2.97
CA VAL A 138 2.49 -4.54 2.35
C VAL A 138 1.41 -5.59 2.54
N GLU A 139 0.88 -5.73 3.75
CA GLU A 139 -0.17 -6.70 4.06
C GLU A 139 -1.44 -6.43 3.24
N PHE A 140 -1.88 -5.17 3.19
CA PHE A 140 -3.04 -4.77 2.40
C PHE A 140 -2.84 -5.10 0.92
N MET A 141 -1.70 -4.71 0.34
CA MET A 141 -1.42 -4.96 -1.07
C MET A 141 -1.29 -6.46 -1.39
N GLY A 142 -0.66 -7.24 -0.51
CA GLY A 142 -0.62 -8.69 -0.62
C GLY A 142 -2.02 -9.30 -0.65
N ARG A 143 -2.95 -8.82 0.19
CA ARG A 143 -4.35 -9.24 0.15
C ARG A 143 -5.03 -8.85 -1.17
N ILE A 144 -4.81 -7.62 -1.69
CA ILE A 144 -5.32 -7.22 -3.02
C ILE A 144 -4.85 -8.20 -4.10
N MET A 145 -3.57 -8.53 -4.14
CA MET A 145 -3.03 -9.44 -5.16
C MET A 145 -3.63 -10.84 -5.07
N LEU A 146 -3.76 -11.38 -3.85
CA LEU A 146 -4.37 -12.68 -3.65
C LEU A 146 -5.86 -12.67 -4.01
N ILE A 147 -6.59 -11.61 -3.69
CA ILE A 147 -7.99 -11.47 -4.08
C ILE A 147 -8.08 -11.34 -5.62
N ASN A 148 -7.18 -10.58 -6.26
CA ASN A 148 -7.13 -10.40 -7.73
C ASN A 148 -6.88 -11.69 -8.49
N SER A 149 -6.17 -12.63 -7.87
CA SER A 149 -5.93 -13.95 -8.46
C SER A 149 -7.09 -14.93 -8.33
N ASP A 150 -8.13 -14.63 -7.55
CA ASP A 150 -9.29 -15.52 -7.40
C ASP A 150 -10.31 -15.25 -8.51
N PRO A 151 -10.60 -16.22 -9.40
CA PRO A 151 -11.53 -16.03 -10.51
C PRO A 151 -12.95 -15.65 -10.08
N ARG A 152 -13.32 -15.91 -8.83
CA ARG A 152 -14.64 -15.59 -8.28
C ARG A 152 -14.81 -14.11 -7.94
N CYS A 153 -13.71 -13.35 -7.90
CA CYS A 153 -13.74 -11.95 -7.53
C CYS A 153 -13.52 -11.08 -8.78
N THR A 154 -14.63 -10.75 -9.46
CA THR A 154 -14.64 -10.04 -10.76
C THR A 154 -14.58 -8.52 -10.64
N GLU A 155 -14.71 -7.97 -9.44
CA GLU A 155 -14.79 -6.52 -9.18
C GLU A 155 -13.44 -5.86 -8.84
N ILE A 156 -12.32 -6.47 -9.23
CA ILE A 156 -10.99 -6.04 -8.80
C ILE A 156 -10.31 -5.24 -9.91
N PRO A 157 -9.51 -4.21 -9.57
CA PRO A 157 -8.73 -3.46 -10.54
C PRO A 157 -7.85 -4.37 -11.38
N ASN A 158 -7.82 -4.08 -12.69
CA ASN A 158 -6.81 -4.62 -13.57
C ASN A 158 -5.44 -4.08 -13.14
N LEU A 159 -4.64 -4.91 -12.50
CA LEU A 159 -3.30 -4.56 -12.05
C LEU A 159 -2.35 -4.55 -13.26
N ASP A 160 -1.53 -3.52 -13.38
CA ASP A 160 -0.48 -3.50 -14.39
C ASP A 160 0.60 -4.52 -14.03
N ASN A 161 0.83 -5.48 -14.92
CA ASN A 161 1.84 -6.54 -14.75
C ASN A 161 3.24 -5.96 -14.52
N ALA A 162 3.57 -4.79 -15.10
CA ALA A 162 4.87 -4.16 -14.91
C ALA A 162 5.05 -3.64 -13.47
N GLU A 163 4.06 -2.90 -12.95
CA GLU A 163 4.06 -2.38 -11.57
C GLU A 163 4.04 -3.53 -10.55
N VAL A 164 3.21 -4.55 -10.79
CA VAL A 164 3.15 -5.76 -9.95
C VAL A 164 4.51 -6.44 -9.89
N ARG A 165 5.15 -6.64 -11.04
CA ARG A 165 6.47 -7.26 -11.12
C ARG A 165 7.51 -6.46 -10.35
N GLU A 166 7.56 -5.15 -10.53
CA GLU A 166 8.48 -4.28 -9.79
C GLU A 166 8.26 -4.38 -8.27
N TRP A 167 7.00 -4.29 -7.83
CA TRP A 167 6.63 -4.39 -6.43
C TRP A 167 7.04 -5.74 -5.81
N VAL A 168 6.71 -6.84 -6.49
CA VAL A 168 7.09 -8.21 -6.10
C VAL A 168 8.60 -8.34 -5.95
N LEU A 169 9.36 -7.82 -6.92
CA LEU A 169 10.82 -7.87 -6.88
C LEU A 169 11.41 -7.02 -5.75
N GLY A 170 10.68 -6.00 -5.26
CA GLY A 170 11.02 -5.21 -4.09
C GLY A 170 10.72 -5.88 -2.74
N LEU A 171 9.89 -6.93 -2.73
CA LEU A 171 9.49 -7.63 -1.49
C LEU A 171 10.67 -8.29 -0.74
N PRO A 172 11.61 -8.99 -1.39
CA PRO A 172 12.78 -9.52 -0.68
C PRO A 172 13.49 -8.42 0.12
N ARG A 173 13.83 -7.30 -0.50
CA ARG A 173 14.43 -6.15 0.21
C ARG A 173 13.56 -5.68 1.39
N THR A 174 12.25 -5.63 1.21
CA THR A 174 11.32 -5.26 2.29
C THR A 174 11.37 -6.26 3.47
N ALA A 175 11.46 -7.56 3.20
CA ALA A 175 11.65 -8.57 4.24
C ALA A 175 12.99 -8.41 4.96
N TRP A 176 14.05 -8.01 4.25
CA TRP A 176 15.36 -7.70 4.85
C TRP A 176 15.28 -6.52 5.83
N GLU A 177 14.58 -5.45 5.43
CA GLU A 177 14.42 -4.25 6.24
C GLU A 177 13.61 -4.49 7.53
N PHE A 178 12.64 -5.42 7.50
CA PHE A 178 11.96 -5.91 8.71
C PHE A 178 12.91 -6.76 9.56
N GLY A 179 13.49 -7.79 8.96
CA GLY A 179 14.48 -8.68 9.57
C GLY A 179 14.00 -9.29 10.90
N GLU A 180 14.95 -9.55 11.80
CA GLU A 180 14.70 -10.11 13.13
C GLU A 180 13.96 -9.15 14.07
N LYS A 181 14.08 -7.84 13.82
CA LYS A 181 13.49 -6.81 14.69
C LYS A 181 11.98 -6.63 14.46
N ASP A 182 11.45 -7.12 13.35
CA ASP A 182 10.01 -7.15 13.06
C ASP A 182 9.66 -8.49 12.39
N LEU A 183 9.66 -9.56 13.21
CA LEU A 183 9.36 -10.92 12.75
C LEU A 183 8.01 -10.99 12.02
N ARG A 184 7.01 -10.24 12.51
CA ARG A 184 5.68 -10.18 11.91
C ARG A 184 5.71 -9.56 10.51
N GLY A 185 6.46 -8.47 10.32
CA GLY A 185 6.65 -7.87 8.99
C GLY A 185 7.33 -8.83 8.02
N THR A 186 8.38 -9.50 8.47
CA THR A 186 9.11 -10.53 7.69
C THR A 186 8.18 -11.69 7.31
N GLU A 187 7.42 -12.21 8.25
CA GLU A 187 6.45 -13.30 8.04
C GLU A 187 5.39 -12.91 6.99
N ILE A 188 4.80 -11.71 7.08
CA ILE A 188 3.82 -11.21 6.12
C ILE A 188 4.39 -11.23 4.70
N VAL A 189 5.61 -10.70 4.51
CA VAL A 189 6.24 -10.67 3.19
C VAL A 189 6.48 -12.08 2.65
N LEU A 190 7.01 -12.98 3.49
CA LEU A 190 7.27 -14.37 3.13
C LEU A 190 6.00 -15.13 2.77
N LEU A 191 4.92 -14.93 3.53
CA LEU A 191 3.63 -15.52 3.26
C LEU A 191 3.05 -15.02 1.93
N ILE A 192 3.18 -13.72 1.62
CA ILE A 192 2.76 -13.18 0.32
C ILE A 192 3.52 -13.87 -0.81
N LEU A 193 4.86 -13.91 -0.74
CA LEU A 193 5.69 -14.57 -1.76
C LEU A 193 5.35 -16.05 -1.91
N LEU A 194 5.15 -16.77 -0.80
CA LEU A 194 4.75 -18.18 -0.81
C LEU A 194 3.39 -18.37 -1.47
N ARG A 195 2.38 -17.58 -1.10
CA ARG A 195 1.02 -17.71 -1.63
C ARG A 195 0.95 -17.36 -3.11
N MET A 196 1.66 -16.33 -3.54
CA MET A 196 1.78 -15.97 -4.96
C MET A 196 2.47 -17.09 -5.76
N ASN A 197 3.53 -17.70 -5.21
CA ASN A 197 4.20 -18.84 -5.84
C ASN A 197 3.27 -20.07 -5.95
N GLN A 198 2.56 -20.42 -4.87
CA GLN A 198 1.59 -21.52 -4.85
C GLN A 198 0.48 -21.36 -5.89
N ARG A 199 0.08 -20.11 -6.17
CA ARG A 199 -0.92 -19.76 -7.18
C ARG A 199 -0.34 -19.52 -8.57
N LYS A 200 0.98 -19.68 -8.75
CA LYS A 200 1.70 -19.48 -10.02
C LYS A 200 1.46 -18.09 -10.62
N LEU A 201 1.51 -17.05 -9.78
CA LEU A 201 1.27 -15.65 -10.22
C LEU A 201 2.52 -14.98 -10.83
N TYR A 202 3.59 -15.73 -11.02
CA TYR A 202 4.85 -15.24 -11.58
C TYR A 202 5.04 -15.81 -12.98
N ASP A 203 5.57 -14.99 -13.88
CA ASP A 203 6.24 -15.50 -15.07
C ASP A 203 7.63 -16.06 -14.70
N ASP A 204 8.21 -16.88 -15.58
CA ASP A 204 9.49 -17.54 -15.32
C ASP A 204 10.63 -16.54 -15.09
N LEU A 205 10.58 -15.39 -15.77
CA LEU A 205 11.56 -14.31 -15.60
C LEU A 205 11.51 -13.71 -14.20
N THR A 206 10.31 -13.37 -13.70
CA THR A 206 10.14 -12.81 -12.35
C THR A 206 10.51 -13.84 -11.29
N LEU A 207 10.14 -15.11 -11.48
CA LEU A 207 10.49 -16.19 -10.55
C LEU A 207 12.01 -16.37 -10.45
N ASN A 208 12.72 -16.38 -11.58
CA ASN A 208 14.18 -16.50 -11.59
C ASN A 208 14.85 -15.28 -10.92
N ALA A 209 14.37 -14.07 -11.18
CA ALA A 209 14.87 -12.87 -10.52
C ALA A 209 14.60 -12.88 -9.00
N LEU A 210 13.42 -13.35 -8.56
CA LEU A 210 13.08 -13.55 -7.15
C LEU A 210 14.04 -14.53 -6.46
N ARG A 211 14.31 -15.68 -7.09
CA ARG A 211 15.25 -16.69 -6.57
C ARG A 211 16.62 -16.06 -6.30
N GLN A 212 17.16 -15.32 -7.27
CA GLN A 212 18.46 -14.64 -7.12
C GLN A 212 18.45 -13.63 -5.97
N ARG A 213 17.36 -12.86 -5.79
CA ARG A 213 17.23 -11.88 -4.70
C ARG A 213 17.06 -12.51 -3.32
N LEU A 214 16.62 -13.77 -3.24
CA LEU A 214 16.43 -14.49 -1.98
C LEU A 214 17.69 -15.24 -1.52
N ILE A 215 18.67 -15.49 -2.39
CA ILE A 215 19.93 -16.17 -2.03
C ILE A 215 20.63 -15.51 -0.82
N PRO A 216 20.82 -14.17 -0.76
CA PRO A 216 21.54 -13.51 0.33
C PRO A 216 20.90 -13.65 1.71
N PHE A 217 19.64 -14.10 1.80
CA PHE A 217 18.95 -14.32 3.07
C PHE A 217 19.40 -15.57 3.80
N PHE A 218 20.01 -16.51 3.07
CA PHE A 218 20.52 -17.74 3.63
C PHE A 218 22.04 -17.65 3.77
N ILE A 219 22.74 -17.31 2.67
CA ILE A 219 24.20 -17.25 2.61
C ILE A 219 24.59 -16.16 1.62
N PHE A 220 25.56 -15.30 1.96
CA PHE A 220 26.21 -14.42 1.00
C PHE A 220 27.71 -14.37 1.20
N ASP A 221 28.46 -14.41 0.10
CA ASP A 221 29.91 -14.31 0.14
C ASP A 221 30.34 -12.85 0.25
N HIS A 222 30.94 -12.50 1.38
CA HIS A 222 31.53 -11.20 1.60
C HIS A 222 33.01 -11.24 1.22
N ALA A 223 33.44 -10.36 0.32
CA ALA A 223 34.80 -10.32 -0.26
C ALA A 223 35.95 -10.36 0.77
N LYS A 224 35.73 -9.89 2.01
CA LYS A 224 36.72 -9.94 3.10
C LYS A 224 36.42 -10.94 4.23
N ARG A 225 35.20 -11.48 4.31
CA ARG A 225 34.75 -12.32 5.45
C ARG A 225 34.41 -13.75 5.04
N GLY A 226 34.43 -14.08 3.73
CA GLY A 226 33.96 -15.37 3.23
C GLY A 226 32.44 -15.49 3.32
N ALA A 227 31.93 -16.72 3.39
CA ALA A 227 30.49 -16.98 3.52
C ALA A 227 29.94 -16.42 4.84
N VAL A 228 29.09 -15.41 4.74
CA VAL A 228 28.36 -14.82 5.86
C VAL A 228 26.93 -15.34 5.83
N THR A 229 26.44 -15.76 6.99
CA THR A 229 25.06 -16.21 7.12
C THR A 229 24.09 -15.03 7.02
N GLY A 230 23.01 -15.19 6.25
CA GLY A 230 22.00 -14.16 6.12
C GLY A 230 21.18 -13.95 7.40
N PRO A 231 20.31 -12.94 7.45
CA PRO A 231 19.51 -12.54 8.62
C PRO A 231 18.49 -13.59 9.08
N TRP A 232 18.35 -14.72 8.38
CA TRP A 232 17.41 -15.78 8.74
C TRP A 232 18.05 -17.02 9.36
N THR A 233 19.38 -17.09 9.50
CA THR A 233 20.01 -18.22 10.21
C THR A 233 19.69 -18.24 11.71
N ASN A 234 19.42 -17.09 12.34
CA ASN A 234 19.04 -17.07 13.75
C ASN A 234 17.60 -17.56 13.98
N PHE A 235 16.70 -17.45 13.00
CA PHE A 235 15.33 -18.00 13.10
C PHE A 235 15.33 -19.52 13.29
N LEU A 236 16.29 -20.22 12.66
CA LEU A 236 16.44 -21.67 12.80
C LEU A 236 16.93 -22.10 14.19
N ILE A 237 17.57 -21.18 14.93
CA ILE A 237 18.06 -21.43 16.29
C ILE A 237 16.90 -21.28 17.28
N THR A 238 16.07 -20.24 17.17
CA THR A 238 14.96 -20.00 18.11
C THR A 238 13.78 -20.95 17.91
N SER A 239 13.51 -21.41 16.68
CA SER A 239 12.44 -22.40 16.42
C SER A 239 12.79 -23.82 16.86
N ARG A 240 14.06 -24.09 17.23
CA ARG A 240 14.49 -25.36 17.81
C ARG A 240 14.22 -25.44 19.31
N ASP A 241 14.20 -24.29 20.01
CA ASP A 241 13.92 -24.22 21.45
C ASP A 241 12.43 -24.20 21.81
N SER A 242 11.53 -24.12 20.82
CA SER A 242 10.07 -24.06 21.04
C SER A 242 9.30 -25.28 20.53
N ARG A 243 9.97 -26.44 20.44
CA ARG A 243 9.30 -27.72 20.21
C ARG A 243 9.60 -28.72 21.33
N TRP A 244 8.54 -29.01 22.10
CA TRP A 244 8.34 -30.10 23.07
C TRP A 244 8.86 -29.88 24.50
N THR A 245 8.03 -29.22 25.30
CA THR A 245 7.52 -29.77 26.58
C THR A 245 6.03 -29.52 26.66
#